data_AF-A0A9E0VPX8-F1
#
_entry.id   AF-A0A9E0VPX8-F1
#
_cell.length_a   1.000
_cell.length_b   1.000
_cell.length_c   1.000
_cell.angle_alpha   90.00
_cell.angle_beta   90.00
_cell.angle_gamma   90.00
#
_symmetry.space_group_name_H-M   'P 1'
#
loop_
_entity.id
_entity.type
_entity.pdbx_description
1 polymer ?
#
loop_
_entity_poly.entity_id
_entity_poly.type
_entity_poly.pdbx_seq_one_letter_code
_entity_poly.pdbx_strand_id
1 'polypeptide(L)'
;CMGMYPIAPTGDIAVDGLFWQLLAYCAGVGGSILIIGSAAGVVVMGLEKITFGWYMKKVSWIAFVGYIAGILSYWLIRTYIFATPL
;
A
#
# COMPACT_ATOMS: atom_id res chain seq x y z
N CYS A 1 9.72 1.71 -11.16
CA CYS A 1 9.06 2.97 -10.76
C CYS A 1 10.04 4.12 -10.52
N MET A 2 11.28 3.90 -10.09
CA MET A 2 12.28 4.95 -9.80
C MET A 2 12.66 5.92 -10.95
N GLY A 3 12.16 5.69 -12.18
CA GLY A 3 12.37 6.60 -13.33
C GLY A 3 11.20 7.55 -13.64
N MET A 4 10.09 7.50 -12.90
CA MET A 4 8.92 8.36 -13.13
C MET A 4 9.01 9.73 -12.46
N TYR A 5 9.82 9.86 -11.41
CA TYR A 5 10.05 11.11 -10.67
C TYR A 5 11.55 11.35 -10.56
N PRO A 6 12.01 12.63 -10.54
CA PRO A 6 13.42 12.94 -10.38
C PRO A 6 13.93 12.40 -9.05
N ILE A 7 14.93 11.53 -9.10
CA ILE A 7 15.63 11.04 -7.91
C ILE A 7 16.62 12.12 -7.46
N ALA A 8 16.34 12.76 -6.33
CA ALA A 8 17.30 13.69 -5.73
C ALA A 8 18.40 12.89 -4.99
N PRO A 9 19.64 13.39 -4.94
CA PRO A 9 20.72 12.73 -4.18
C PRO A 9 20.51 12.79 -2.65
N THR A 10 19.66 13.70 -2.15
CA THR A 10 19.30 13.86 -0.73
C THR A 10 17.87 14.41 -0.60
N GLY A 11 17.13 14.00 0.44
CA GLY A 11 15.75 14.46 0.74
C GLY A 11 14.66 13.39 0.58
N ASP A 12 13.38 13.76 0.74
CA ASP A 12 12.25 12.80 0.79
C ASP A 12 12.01 12.01 -0.52
N ILE A 13 12.53 12.52 -1.64
CA ILE A 13 12.49 11.92 -2.99
C ILE A 13 13.80 11.21 -3.39
N ALA A 14 14.75 11.12 -2.45
CA ALA A 14 15.96 10.33 -2.65
C ALA A 14 15.64 8.83 -2.79
N VAL A 15 16.61 8.06 -3.27
CA VAL A 15 16.53 6.60 -3.28
C VAL A 15 16.31 6.13 -1.82
N ASP A 16 15.29 5.29 -1.60
CA ASP A 16 14.79 4.88 -0.28
C ASP A 16 14.18 5.99 0.60
N GLY A 17 13.89 7.15 0.01
CA GLY A 17 13.19 8.24 0.67
C GLY A 17 11.72 7.92 1.01
N LEU A 18 11.15 8.70 1.92
CA LEU A 18 9.79 8.56 2.42
C LEU A 18 8.75 8.44 1.29
N PHE A 19 8.94 9.21 0.22
CA PHE A 19 8.03 9.23 -0.92
C PHE A 19 7.95 7.88 -1.62
N TRP A 20 9.08 7.24 -1.90
CA TRP A 20 9.12 5.96 -2.61
C TRP A 20 8.57 4.81 -1.78
N GLN A 21 8.85 4.82 -0.46
CA GLN A 21 8.36 3.79 0.45
C GLN A 21 6.85 3.88 0.65
N LEU A 22 6.30 5.10 0.80
CA LEU A 22 4.85 5.32 0.84
C LEU A 22 4.19 5.01 -0.52
N LEU A 23 4.82 5.38 -1.63
CA LEU A 23 4.29 5.09 -2.96
C LEU A 23 4.24 3.58 -3.23
N ALA A 24 5.26 2.83 -2.82
CA ALA A 24 5.27 1.38 -2.90
C ALA A 24 4.19 0.74 -2.00
N TYR A 25 4.00 1.27 -0.79
CA TYR A 25 2.93 0.84 0.12
C TYR A 25 1.54 1.08 -0.49
N CYS A 26 1.29 2.28 -1.01
CA CYS A 26 0.04 2.63 -1.69
C CYS A 26 -0.23 1.74 -2.90
N ALA A 27 0.78 1.49 -3.73
CA ALA A 27 0.64 0.64 -4.92
C ALA A 27 0.38 -0.83 -4.57
N GLY A 28 1.08 -1.37 -3.56
CA GLY A 28 0.92 -2.77 -3.16
C GLY A 28 -0.38 -3.02 -2.38
N VAL A 29 -0.61 -2.26 -1.31
CA VAL A 29 -1.76 -2.47 -0.41
C VAL A 29 -3.04 -1.87 -0.99
N GLY A 30 -2.95 -0.70 -1.63
CA GLY A 30 -4.12 -0.03 -2.24
C GLY A 30 -4.76 -0.85 -3.35
N GLY A 31 -3.98 -1.59 -4.13
CA GLY A 31 -4.49 -2.52 -5.15
C GLY A 31 -5.34 -3.66 -4.57
N SER A 32 -5.18 -3.99 -3.29
CA SER A 32 -5.92 -5.07 -2.63
C SER A 32 -7.27 -4.63 -2.04
N ILE A 33 -7.55 -3.32 -1.99
CA ILE A 33 -8.83 -2.77 -1.50
C ILE A 33 -9.99 -3.18 -2.42
N LEU A 34 -9.70 -3.31 -3.72
CA LEU A 34 -10.59 -3.87 -4.71
C LEU A 34 -10.10 -5.27 -5.07
N ILE A 35 -10.99 -6.26 -5.04
CA ILE A 35 -10.65 -7.65 -5.38
C ILE A 35 -10.07 -7.80 -6.80
N ILE A 36 -10.31 -6.84 -7.70
CA ILE A 36 -9.77 -6.80 -9.07
C ILE A 36 -8.39 -6.11 -9.18
N GLY A 37 -7.93 -5.39 -8.16
CA GLY A 37 -6.71 -4.59 -8.23
C GLY A 37 -5.43 -5.38 -7.96
N SER A 38 -5.53 -6.69 -7.73
CA SER A 38 -4.41 -7.59 -7.48
C SER A 38 -4.65 -8.96 -8.13
N ALA A 39 -3.57 -9.57 -8.66
CA ALA A 39 -3.63 -10.89 -9.29
C ALA A 39 -4.21 -11.96 -8.35
N ALA A 40 -3.87 -11.91 -7.06
CA ALA A 40 -4.39 -12.84 -6.07
C ALA A 40 -5.92 -12.74 -5.91
N GLY A 41 -6.46 -11.51 -5.98
CA GLY A 41 -7.91 -11.29 -5.87
C GLY A 41 -8.67 -11.79 -7.10
N VAL A 42 -8.12 -11.60 -8.30
CA VAL A 42 -8.71 -12.13 -9.55
C VAL A 42 -8.74 -13.66 -9.56
N VAL A 43 -7.68 -14.32 -9.07
CA VAL A 43 -7.64 -15.78 -8.94
C VAL A 43 -8.68 -16.28 -7.94
N VAL A 44 -8.82 -15.63 -6.78
CA VAL A 44 -9.84 -15.95 -5.78
C VAL A 44 -11.26 -15.80 -6.32
N MET A 45 -11.53 -14.74 -7.12
CA MET A 45 -12.84 -14.59 -7.77
C MET A 45 -13.16 -15.76 -8.69
N GLY A 46 -12.15 -16.29 -9.39
CA GLY A 46 -12.31 -17.46 -10.27
C GLY A 46 -12.56 -18.76 -9.50
N LEU A 47 -11.87 -18.96 -8.38
CA LEU A 47 -11.96 -20.19 -7.58
C LEU A 47 -13.20 -20.25 -6.69
N GLU A 48 -13.49 -19.18 -5.95
CA GLU A 48 -14.62 -19.13 -5.00
C GLU A 48 -15.92 -18.57 -5.62
N LYS A 49 -15.91 -18.15 -6.90
CA LYS A 49 -17.05 -17.52 -7.59
C LYS A 49 -17.67 -16.34 -6.83
N ILE A 50 -16.84 -15.62 -6.07
CA ILE A 50 -17.27 -14.43 -5.33
C ILE A 50 -17.50 -13.28 -6.31
N THR A 51 -18.62 -12.57 -6.17
CA THR A 51 -18.90 -11.40 -7.02
C THR A 51 -18.18 -10.16 -6.49
N PHE A 52 -17.72 -9.30 -7.41
CA PHE A 52 -17.10 -8.01 -7.10
C PHE A 52 -17.96 -7.17 -6.14
N GLY A 53 -19.27 -7.11 -6.39
CA GLY A 53 -20.20 -6.33 -5.57
C GLY A 53 -20.32 -6.83 -4.13
N TRP A 54 -20.20 -8.14 -3.90
CA TRP A 54 -20.21 -8.70 -2.53
C TRP A 54 -18.92 -8.34 -1.78
N TYR A 55 -17.76 -8.48 -2.43
CA TYR A 55 -16.47 -8.13 -1.85
C TYR A 55 -16.38 -6.63 -1.51
N MET A 56 -16.83 -5.78 -2.44
CA MET A 56 -16.84 -4.33 -2.25
C MET A 56 -17.73 -3.89 -1.08
N LYS A 57 -18.74 -4.68 -0.68
CA LYS A 57 -19.65 -4.32 0.40
C LYS A 57 -19.25 -4.90 1.76
N LYS A 58 -18.61 -6.07 1.78
CA LYS A 58 -18.25 -6.81 3.00
C LYS A 58 -16.78 -6.70 3.39
N VAL A 59 -15.87 -6.74 2.42
CA VAL A 59 -14.43 -6.93 2.67
C VAL A 59 -13.64 -5.64 2.44
N SER A 60 -14.08 -4.78 1.53
CA SER A 60 -13.44 -3.48 1.26
C SER A 60 -13.19 -2.65 2.52
N TRP A 61 -14.14 -2.64 3.46
CA TRP A 61 -14.01 -1.91 4.72
C TRP A 61 -12.88 -2.47 5.60
N ILE A 62 -12.75 -3.80 5.65
CA ILE A 62 -11.67 -4.46 6.41
C ILE A 62 -10.33 -4.17 5.75
N ALA A 63 -10.25 -4.25 4.42
CA ALA A 63 -9.04 -3.89 3.66
C ALA A 63 -8.66 -2.41 3.86
N PHE A 64 -9.65 -1.52 3.92
CA PHE A 64 -9.45 -0.09 4.17
C PHE A 64 -8.95 0.17 5.60
N VAL A 65 -9.50 -0.49 6.61
CA VAL A 65 -8.99 -0.40 8.00
C VAL A 65 -7.56 -0.91 8.08
N GLY A 66 -7.24 -2.02 7.40
CA GLY A 66 -5.86 -2.53 7.30
C GLY A 66 -4.89 -1.55 6.63
N TYR A 67 -5.36 -0.83 5.60
CA TYR A 67 -4.60 0.23 4.93
C TYR A 67 -4.29 1.40 5.87
N ILE A 68 -5.28 1.86 6.65
CA ILE A 68 -5.05 2.90 7.65
C ILE A 68 -4.10 2.41 8.75
N ALA A 69 -4.29 1.18 9.22
CA ALA A 69 -3.44 0.58 10.25
C ALA A 69 -1.97 0.47 9.81
N GLY A 70 -1.71 0.17 8.53
CA GLY A 70 -0.35 0.14 7.99
C GLY A 70 0.29 1.51 7.82
N ILE A 71 -0.49 2.55 7.46
CA ILE A 71 0.01 3.94 7.47
C ILE A 71 0.35 4.37 8.90
N LEU A 72 -0.52 4.05 9.86
CA LEU A 72 -0.29 4.36 11.27
C LEU A 72 0.94 3.62 11.82
N SER A 73 1.10 2.32 11.52
CA SER A 73 2.27 1.57 11.96
C SER A 73 3.55 2.10 11.33
N TYR A 74 3.51 2.48 10.05
CA TYR A 74 4.63 3.13 9.37
C TYR A 74 4.99 4.46 10.03
N TRP A 75 4.01 5.29 10.37
CA TRP A 75 4.22 6.55 11.10
C TRP A 75 4.82 6.33 12.49
N LEU A 76 4.36 5.29 13.20
CA LEU A 76 4.83 4.93 14.54
C LEU A 76 6.26 4.40 14.51
N ILE A 77 6.58 3.52 13.55
CA ILE A 77 7.94 3.00 13.32
C ILE A 77 8.90 4.15 12.97
N ARG A 78 8.48 5.07 12.10
CA ARG A 78 9.31 6.24 11.74
C ARG A 78 9.51 7.20 12.92
N THR A 79 8.51 7.35 13.78
CA THR A 79 8.57 8.24 14.97
C THR A 79 9.39 7.65 16.11
N TYR A 80 9.29 6.33 16.37
CA TYR A 80 9.86 5.72 17.57
C TYR A 80 11.12 4.88 17.33
N ILE A 81 11.33 4.32 16.13
CA ILE A 81 12.44 3.38 15.85
C ILE A 81 13.50 4.04 14.95
N PHE A 82 13.11 4.80 13.93
CA PHE A 82 14.02 5.51 13.02
C PHE A 82 14.16 7.00 13.34
N ALA A 83 14.34 7.34 14.63
CA ALA A 83 14.53 8.72 15.09
C ALA A 83 15.92 9.32 14.74
N THR A 84 16.80 8.58 14.07
CA THR A 84 18.09 9.08 13.59
C THR A 84 18.03 9.42 12.10
N PRO A 85 18.21 10.69 11.72
CA PRO A 85 18.27 11.10 10.32
C PRO A 85 19.54 10.56 9.67
N LEU A 86 19.39 9.90 8.52
CA LEU A 86 20.44 9.82 7.51
C LEU A 86 19.90 10.50 6.25
#